data_AF-A0A3F2S1Z0-F1
#
_entry.id   AF-A0A3F2S1Z0-F1
#
_cell.length_a   1.000
_cell.length_b   1.000
_cell.length_c   1.000
_cell.angle_alpha   90.00
_cell.angle_beta   90.00
_cell.angle_gamma   90.00
#
_symmetry.space_group_name_H-M   'P 1'
#
loop_
_entity.id
_entity.type
_entity.pdbx_description
1 polymer ?
#
loop_
_entity_poly.entity_id
_entity_poly.type
_entity_poly.pdbx_seq_one_letter_code
_entity_poly.pdbx_strand_id
1 'polypeptide(L)'
;MYLRSTMASNVEFGSGNLIGVEVLMGHWQRISEYYEDLHFQLEQLNKISETIVVATATMSVTITKNTLEGIFPHLMGSESVEDLSLAVRLLGHRSAGRHSGNSTLRAHANTRLISV
;
A
#
# COMPACT_ATOMS: atom_id res chain seq x y z
N MET A 1 2.73 -17.14 -3.76
CA MET A 1 1.85 -18.12 -4.45
C MET A 1 0.37 -17.75 -4.35
N TYR A 2 -0.10 -17.21 -3.21
CA TYR A 2 -1.51 -16.90 -2.99
C TYR A 2 -2.12 -15.86 -3.95
N LEU A 3 -1.54 -14.65 -4.05
CA LEU A 3 -2.10 -13.55 -4.86
C LEU A 3 -2.22 -13.91 -6.35
N ARG A 4 -1.23 -14.63 -6.89
CA ARG A 4 -1.25 -15.17 -8.26
C ARG A 4 -2.42 -16.12 -8.52
N SER A 5 -2.89 -16.83 -7.50
CA SER A 5 -3.96 -17.82 -7.60
C SER A 5 -5.34 -17.22 -7.37
N THR A 6 -5.44 -16.07 -6.71
CA THR A 6 -6.72 -15.48 -6.27
C THR A 6 -7.08 -14.18 -6.98
N MET A 7 -6.13 -13.56 -7.68
CA MET A 7 -6.34 -12.33 -8.43
C MET A 7 -6.27 -12.58 -9.94
N ALA A 8 -7.05 -11.82 -10.69
CA ALA A 8 -6.94 -11.78 -12.14
C ALA A 8 -5.55 -11.28 -12.55
N SER A 9 -5.00 -11.83 -13.64
CA SER A 9 -3.68 -11.44 -14.16
C SER A 9 -3.59 -9.97 -14.54
N ASN A 10 -4.72 -9.32 -14.85
CA ASN A 10 -4.86 -7.92 -15.19
C ASN A 10 -5.50 -7.09 -14.06
N VAL A 11 -5.34 -7.47 -12.79
CA VAL A 11 -5.84 -6.69 -11.65
C VAL A 11 -5.34 -5.24 -11.71
N GLU A 12 -6.24 -4.28 -11.54
CA GLU A 12 -5.91 -2.85 -11.54
C GLU A 12 -5.89 -2.28 -10.13
N PHE A 13 -4.94 -1.39 -9.84
CA PHE A 13 -4.82 -0.69 -8.55
C PHE A 13 -4.19 0.71 -8.73
N GLY A 14 -4.17 1.52 -7.66
CA GLY A 14 -3.51 2.83 -7.67
C GLY A 14 -4.09 3.81 -8.70
N SER A 15 -5.40 4.05 -8.64
CA SER A 15 -6.14 4.91 -9.58
C SER A 15 -6.19 4.42 -11.04
N GLY A 16 -5.94 3.12 -11.28
CA GLY A 16 -6.09 2.47 -12.60
C GLY A 16 -4.83 2.49 -13.47
N ASN A 17 -3.74 3.08 -12.98
CA ASN A 17 -2.50 3.20 -13.74
C ASN A 17 -1.54 2.01 -13.52
N LEU A 18 -1.85 1.14 -12.54
CA LEU A 18 -1.02 -0.01 -12.19
C LEU A 18 -1.81 -1.29 -12.45
N ILE A 19 -1.30 -2.12 -13.35
CA ILE A 19 -1.99 -3.32 -13.83
C ILE A 19 -1.09 -4.55 -13.62
N GLY A 20 -1.69 -5.58 -13.02
CA GLY A 20 -1.13 -6.92 -12.91
C GLY A 20 -0.60 -7.28 -11.53
N VAL A 21 -0.69 -8.57 -11.22
CA VAL A 21 -0.31 -9.14 -9.91
C VAL A 21 1.16 -8.91 -9.58
N GLU A 22 2.06 -9.01 -10.56
CA GLU A 22 3.49 -8.80 -10.31
C GLU A 22 3.81 -7.34 -9.98
N VAL A 23 3.09 -6.39 -10.61
CA VAL A 23 3.23 -4.96 -10.32
C VAL A 23 2.72 -4.67 -8.90
N LEU A 24 1.60 -5.28 -8.51
CA LEU A 24 1.06 -5.18 -7.15
C LEU A 24 2.01 -5.76 -6.10
N MET A 25 2.55 -6.96 -6.34
CA MET A 25 3.49 -7.61 -5.44
C MET A 25 4.78 -6.80 -5.31
N GLY A 26 5.34 -6.32 -6.42
CA GLY A 26 6.54 -5.47 -6.40
C GLY A 26 6.31 -4.12 -5.70
N HIS A 27 5.08 -3.59 -5.73
CA HIS A 27 4.73 -2.40 -4.96
C HIS A 27 4.74 -2.68 -3.45
N TRP A 28 4.06 -3.75 -3.02
CA TRP A 28 4.06 -4.17 -1.61
C TRP A 28 5.44 -4.53 -1.09
N GLN A 29 6.28 -5.16 -1.92
CA GLN A 29 7.66 -5.45 -1.55
C GLN A 29 8.44 -4.16 -1.25
N ARG A 30 8.43 -3.18 -2.15
CA ARG A 30 9.13 -1.90 -1.95
C ARG A 30 8.64 -1.15 -0.71
N ILE A 31 7.32 -1.10 -0.50
CA ILE A 31 6.76 -0.45 0.68
C ILE A 31 7.24 -1.18 1.95
N SER A 32 7.23 -2.51 1.96
CA SER A 32 7.71 -3.29 3.12
C SER A 32 9.22 -3.11 3.36
N GLU A 33 10.00 -2.88 2.30
CA GLU A 33 11.43 -2.58 2.38
C GLU A 33 11.68 -1.17 2.93
N TYR A 34 10.88 -0.17 2.56
CA TYR A 34 11.07 1.23 2.98
C TYR A 34 10.55 1.53 4.39
N TYR A 35 9.52 0.82 4.84
CA TYR A 35 8.87 1.03 6.13
C TYR A 35 9.09 -0.17 7.06
N GLU A 36 10.06 -0.04 7.96
CA GLU A 36 10.46 -1.12 8.89
C GLU A 36 9.34 -1.58 9.83
N ASP A 37 8.47 -0.66 10.26
CA ASP A 37 7.36 -0.94 11.18
C ASP A 37 5.99 -0.93 10.49
N LEU A 38 5.95 -1.30 9.20
CA LEU A 38 4.70 -1.35 8.45
C LEU A 38 3.68 -2.26 9.15
N HIS A 39 2.58 -1.64 9.58
CA HIS A 39 1.45 -2.33 10.16
C HIS A 39 0.21 -2.12 9.30
N PHE A 40 -0.24 -3.19 8.66
CA PHE A 40 -1.45 -3.21 7.86
C PHE A 40 -2.55 -3.97 8.59
N GLN A 41 -3.65 -3.29 8.92
CA GLN A 41 -4.77 -3.87 9.64
C GLN A 41 -6.05 -3.75 8.82
N LEU A 42 -6.64 -4.88 8.45
CA LEU A 42 -7.99 -4.94 7.91
C LEU A 42 -8.99 -4.65 9.06
N GLU A 43 -9.79 -3.62 8.89
CA GLU A 43 -10.80 -3.20 9.88
C GLU A 43 -12.17 -3.80 9.55
N GLN A 44 -12.52 -3.77 8.27
CA GLN A 44 -13.84 -4.17 7.82
C GLN A 44 -13.79 -4.74 6.40
N LEU A 45 -14.59 -5.78 6.18
CA LEU A 45 -14.80 -6.37 4.87
C LEU A 45 -16.30 -6.45 4.60
N ASN A 46 -16.78 -5.65 3.65
CA ASN A 46 -18.19 -5.57 3.29
C ASN A 46 -18.41 -6.15 1.91
N LYS A 47 -19.19 -7.23 1.82
CA LYS A 47 -19.66 -7.74 0.53
C LYS A 47 -20.82 -6.86 0.05
N ILE A 48 -20.62 -6.12 -1.03
CA ILE A 48 -21.66 -5.26 -1.64
C ILE A 48 -22.51 -6.05 -2.63
N SER A 49 -21.91 -7.02 -3.33
CA SER A 49 -22.60 -7.94 -4.22
C SER A 49 -21.85 -9.27 -4.32
N GLU A 50 -22.35 -10.22 -5.12
CA GLU A 50 -21.63 -11.48 -5.37
C GLU A 50 -20.22 -11.29 -5.92
N THR A 51 -19.97 -10.18 -6.62
CA THR A 51 -18.72 -9.91 -7.32
C THR A 51 -17.97 -8.69 -6.77
N ILE A 52 -18.51 -7.99 -5.76
CA ILE A 52 -17.91 -6.75 -5.24
C ILE A 52 -17.78 -6.85 -3.72
N VAL A 53 -16.57 -6.60 -3.25
CA VAL A 53 -16.23 -6.49 -1.83
C VAL A 53 -15.48 -5.17 -1.61
N VAL A 54 -15.84 -4.47 -0.54
CA VAL A 54 -15.17 -3.25 -0.09
C VAL A 54 -14.43 -3.57 1.19
N ALA A 55 -13.13 -3.30 1.18
CA ALA A 55 -12.27 -3.47 2.34
C ALA A 55 -11.87 -2.10 2.89
N THR A 56 -12.02 -1.94 4.20
CA THR A 56 -11.46 -0.81 4.95
C THR A 56 -10.27 -1.32 5.73
N ALA A 57 -9.12 -0.69 5.56
CA ALA A 57 -7.91 -1.03 6.28
C ALA A 57 -7.16 0.22 6.74
N THR A 58 -6.43 0.10 7.84
CA THR A 58 -5.49 1.12 8.30
C THR A 58 -4.07 0.63 8.06
N MET A 59 -3.28 1.46 7.39
CA MET A 59 -1.84 1.27 7.23
C MET A 59 -1.13 2.29 8.12
N SER A 60 -0.34 1.80 9.07
CA SER A 60 0.47 2.64 9.94
C SER A 60 1.94 2.38 9.69
N VAL A 61 2.71 3.46 9.57
CA VAL A 61 4.15 3.41 9.31
C VAL A 61 4.85 4.56 10.04
N THR A 62 6.07 4.32 10.46
CA THR A 62 7.01 5.33 10.95
C THR A 62 7.97 5.68 9.84
N ILE A 63 8.14 6.97 9.58
CA ILE A 63 9.12 7.44 8.61
C ILE A 63 10.51 7.29 9.21
N THR A 64 11.31 6.37 8.68
CA THR A 64 12.71 6.17 9.08
C THR A 64 13.65 6.85 8.08
N LYS A 65 14.96 6.80 8.37
CA LYS A 65 15.98 7.26 7.42
C LYS A 65 15.88 6.49 6.09
N ASN A 66 15.67 5.17 6.15
CA ASN A 66 15.51 4.33 4.97
C ASN A 66 14.25 4.73 4.16
N THR A 67 13.16 5.09 4.84
CA THR A 67 11.97 5.67 4.19
C THR A 67 12.31 6.97 3.45
N LEU A 68 13.04 7.89 4.08
CA LEU A 68 13.44 9.15 3.46
C LEU A 68 14.32 8.92 2.23
N GLU A 69 15.30 8.02 2.32
CA GLU A 69 16.18 7.67 1.20
C GLU A 69 15.43 7.01 0.04
N GLY A 70 14.46 6.13 0.33
CA GLY A 70 13.70 5.39 -0.69
C GLY A 70 12.54 6.17 -1.32
N ILE A 71 11.83 6.98 -0.54
CA ILE A 71 10.56 7.62 -0.96
C ILE A 71 10.74 9.13 -1.18
N PHE A 72 11.62 9.77 -0.40
CA PHE A 72 11.88 11.20 -0.49
C PHE A 72 13.36 11.49 -0.78
N PRO A 73 13.98 10.87 -1.81
CA PRO A 73 15.41 11.01 -2.07
C PRO A 73 15.83 12.47 -2.30
N HIS A 74 14.90 13.30 -2.79
CA HIS A 74 15.11 14.73 -2.97
C HIS A 74 15.37 15.46 -1.65
N LEU A 75 14.73 15.05 -0.54
CA LEU A 75 14.97 15.66 0.78
C LEU A 75 16.35 15.29 1.34
N MET A 76 16.86 14.10 1.01
CA MET A 76 18.15 13.61 1.48
C MET A 76 19.34 14.15 0.69
N GLY A 77 19.13 14.52 -0.58
CA GLY A 77 20.15 15.09 -1.46
C GLY A 77 20.11 16.61 -1.60
N SER A 78 19.23 17.30 -0.86
CA SER A 78 19.06 18.75 -0.97
C SER A 78 20.05 19.52 -0.10
N GLU A 79 20.53 20.64 -0.62
CA GLU A 79 21.28 21.65 0.15
C GLU A 79 20.37 22.75 0.73
N SER A 80 19.07 22.72 0.40
CA SER A 80 18.09 23.67 0.94
C SER A 80 17.86 23.40 2.43
N VAL A 81 17.91 24.48 3.22
CA VAL A 81 17.61 24.43 4.65
C VAL A 81 16.16 24.00 4.90
N GLU A 82 15.24 24.40 4.02
CA GLU A 82 13.83 24.03 4.10
C GLU A 82 13.62 22.52 3.93
N ASP A 83 14.24 21.92 2.90
CA ASP A 83 14.13 20.48 2.62
C ASP A 83 14.76 19.64 3.74
N LEU A 84 15.94 20.04 4.22
CA LEU A 84 16.61 19.37 5.35
C LEU A 84 15.79 19.48 6.63
N SER A 85 15.20 20.65 6.90
CA SER A 85 14.29 20.86 8.03
C SER A 85 13.05 19.98 7.94
N LEU A 86 12.48 19.83 6.73
CA LEU A 86 11.37 18.93 6.48
C LEU A 86 11.77 17.47 6.71
N ALA A 87 12.94 17.03 6.21
CA ALA A 87 13.45 15.67 6.43
C ALA A 87 13.56 15.35 7.93
N VAL A 88 14.13 16.27 8.71
CA VAL A 88 14.26 16.14 10.18
C VAL A 88 12.89 16.05 10.86
N ARG A 89 11.92 16.86 10.41
CA ARG A 89 10.55 16.84 10.97
C ARG A 89 9.79 15.56 10.63
N LEU A 90 10.04 14.98 9.45
CA LEU A 90 9.41 13.74 9.03
C LEU A 90 10.03 12.53 9.72
N LEU A 91 11.32 12.56 10.05
CA LEU A 91 12.00 11.45 10.72
C LEU A 91 11.35 11.12 12.07
N GLY A 92 10.98 9.85 12.26
CA GLY A 92 10.27 9.35 13.44
C GLY A 92 8.79 9.73 13.48
N HIS A 93 8.27 10.48 12.49
CA HIS A 93 6.85 10.76 12.41
C HIS A 93 6.08 9.49 12.06
N ARG A 94 5.05 9.20 12.85
CA ARG A 94 4.13 8.09 12.60
C ARG A 94 2.94 8.59 11.80
N SER A 95 2.78 8.04 10.60
CA SER A 95 1.60 8.27 9.77
C SER A 95 0.66 7.07 9.87
N ALA A 96 -0.64 7.34 9.97
CA ALA A 96 -1.68 6.33 9.85
C ALA A 96 -2.62 6.77 8.73
N GLY A 97 -2.62 6.02 7.63
CA GLY A 97 -3.52 6.22 6.52
C GLY A 97 -4.67 5.24 6.58
N ARG A 98 -5.91 5.74 6.65
CA ARG A 98 -7.11 4.90 6.48
C ARG A 98 -7.40 4.77 4.99
N HIS A 99 -7.35 3.54 4.50
CA HIS A 99 -7.55 3.21 3.09
C HIS A 99 -8.91 2.53 2.96
N SER A 100 -9.81 3.14 2.20
CA SER A 100 -11.05 2.52 1.74
C SER A 100 -10.90 2.23 0.25
N GLY A 101 -10.71 0.95 -0.08
CA GLY A 101 -10.55 0.50 -1.46
C GLY A 101 -11.91 0.20 -2.08
N ASN A 102 -12.35 1.03 -3.02
CA ASN A 102 -13.40 0.71 -3.99
C ASN A 102 -12.74 0.19 -5.27
N SER A 103 -11.80 -0.75 -5.17
CA SER A 103 -11.37 -1.48 -6.34
C SER A 103 -12.51 -2.41 -6.70
N THR A 104 -13.20 -2.09 -7.80
CA THR A 104 -13.95 -3.08 -8.57
C THR A 104 -12.94 -4.13 -8.99
N LEU A 105 -12.60 -5.04 -8.07
CA LEU A 105 -12.00 -6.32 -8.36
C LEU A 105 -13.08 -7.04 -9.15
N ARG A 106 -13.13 -6.77 -10.46
CA ARG A 106 -13.85 -7.59 -11.44
C ARG A 106 -13.11 -8.93 -11.52
N ALA A 107 -13.11 -9.65 -10.39
CA ALA A 107 -12.83 -11.06 -10.32
C ALA A 107 -14.05 -11.73 -10.94
N HIS A 108 -14.01 -11.89 -12.26
CA HIS A 108 -14.87 -12.86 -12.90
C HIS A 108 -14.44 -14.24 -12.39
N ALA A 109 -15.40 -14.86 -11.69
CA ALA A 109 -15.48 -16.26 -11.29
C ALA A 109 -14.50 -16.81 -10.23
N ASN A 110 -15.12 -17.33 -9.17
CA ASN A 110 -14.65 -18.31 -8.20
C ASN A 110 -13.81 -17.87 -6.98
N THR A 111 -14.55 -17.52 -5.92
CA THR A 111 -14.56 -18.22 -4.63
C THR A 111 -13.42 -17.97 -3.63
N ARG A 112 -13.82 -17.31 -2.53
CA ARG A 112 -13.33 -17.36 -1.13
C ARG A 112 -11.91 -16.84 -0.86
N LEU A 113 -11.85 -15.61 -0.32
CA LEU A 113 -10.75 -15.22 0.57
C LEU A 113 -11.23 -15.34 2.02
N ILE A 114 -10.71 -16.35 2.69
CA ILE A 114 -10.90 -16.66 4.11
C ILE A 114 -9.92 -15.81 4.92
N SER A 115 -10.42 -15.27 6.03
CA SER A 115 -9.64 -14.68 7.13
C SER A 115 -8.52 -15.63 7.57
N VAL A 116 -7.29 -15.12 7.60
CA VAL A 116 -6.27 -15.64 8.52
C VAL A 116 -6.28 -14.73 9.74
#